data_AF-A0A3M2L7H0-F1
#
_entry.id   AF-A0A3M2L7H0-F1
#
_cell.length_a   1.000
_cell.length_b   1.000
_cell.length_c   1.000
_cell.angle_alpha   90.00
_cell.angle_beta   90.00
_cell.angle_gamma   90.00
#
_symmetry.space_group_name_H-M   'P 1'
#
loop_
_entity.id
_entity.type
_entity.pdbx_description
1 polymer ?
#
loop_
_entity_poly.entity_id
_entity_poly.type
_entity_poly.pdbx_seq_one_letter_code
_entity_poly.pdbx_strand_id
1 'polypeptide(L)' 'MNAEQIFTGLTVSQADGLACVVCGADFLRVRVPHVPFGRSATGSQVFACASCNLSHVDWAGGERR' A
#
# COMPACT_ATOMS: atom_id res chain seq x y z
N MET A 1 20.47 6.23 -1.46
CA MET A 1 19.75 5.46 -0.42
C MET A 1 18.28 5.80 -0.53
N ASN A 2 17.52 5.04 -1.33
CA ASN A 2 16.07 5.20 -1.41
C ASN A 2 15.49 4.27 -0.33
N ALA A 3 14.90 4.83 0.71
CA ALA A 3 14.32 4.03 1.79
C ALA A 3 13.10 3.30 1.23
N GLU A 4 13.31 2.10 0.69
CA GLU A 4 12.23 1.23 0.28
C GLU A 4 11.43 0.91 1.54
N GLN A 5 10.20 1.44 1.62
CA GLN A 5 9.35 1.28 2.78
C GLN A 5 8.92 -0.20 2.83
N ILE A 6 9.45 -0.95 3.80
CA ILE A 6 9.17 -2.37 3.99
C ILE A 6 7.95 -2.50 4.91
N PHE A 7 6.86 -2.99 4.35
CA PHE A 7 5.61 -3.23 5.07
C PHE A 7 5.63 -4.62 5.73
N THR A 8 5.35 -4.63 7.04
CA THR A 8 5.24 -5.83 7.87
C THR A 8 3.82 -5.98 8.41
N GLY A 9 3.42 -7.18 8.86
CA GLY A 9 2.08 -7.42 9.40
C GLY A 9 0.96 -7.43 8.36
N LEU A 10 1.30 -7.53 7.07
CA LEU A 10 0.34 -7.67 5.98
C LEU A 10 -0.26 -9.08 5.96
N THR A 11 -1.52 -9.18 5.53
CA THR A 11 -2.10 -10.47 5.13
C THR A 11 -1.38 -11.01 3.89
N VAL A 12 -1.47 -12.32 3.64
CA VAL A 12 -0.85 -12.96 2.46
C VAL A 12 -1.26 -12.23 1.17
N SER A 13 -2.56 -11.99 0.99
CA SER A 13 -3.07 -11.29 -0.19
C SER A 13 -2.52 -9.87 -0.37
N GLN A 14 -2.28 -9.14 0.72
CA GLN A 14 -1.68 -7.81 0.66
C GLN A 14 -0.18 -7.88 0.37
N ALA A 15 0.53 -8.82 1.01
CA ALA A 15 1.96 -9.03 0.82
C ALA A 15 2.31 -9.49 -0.60
N ASP A 16 1.41 -10.22 -1.25
CA ASP A 16 1.50 -10.64 -2.66
C ASP A 16 1.03 -9.56 -3.66
N GLY A 17 0.58 -8.40 -3.17
CA GLY A 17 0.12 -7.31 -4.02
C GLY A 17 -1.26 -7.55 -4.67
N LEU A 18 -2.01 -8.53 -4.18
CA LEU A 18 -3.36 -8.87 -4.65
C LEU A 18 -4.46 -8.07 -3.95
N ALA A 19 -4.13 -7.42 -2.84
CA ALA A 19 -5.05 -6.57 -2.09
C ALA A 19 -4.39 -5.24 -1.68
N CYS A 20 -5.22 -4.21 -1.52
CA CYS A 20 -4.76 -2.91 -1.07
C CYS A 20 -4.17 -3.00 0.34
N VAL A 21 -2.95 -2.50 0.52
CA VAL A 21 -2.29 -2.48 1.84
C VAL A 21 -2.95 -1.52 2.84
N VAL A 22 -3.75 -0.56 2.37
CA VAL A 22 -4.43 0.44 3.23
C VAL A 22 -5.83 -0.02 3.63
N CYS A 23 -6.67 -0.36 2.66
CA CYS A 23 -8.09 -0.67 2.91
C CYS A 23 -8.43 -2.16 2.79
N GLY A 24 -7.49 -3.01 2.36
CA GLY A 24 -7.74 -4.45 2.19
C GLY A 24 -8.61 -4.81 0.97
N ALA A 25 -8.91 -3.85 0.09
CA ALA A 25 -9.68 -4.13 -1.12
C ALA A 25 -8.99 -5.18 -1.99
N ASP A 26 -9.71 -6.25 -2.31
CA ASP A 26 -9.25 -7.36 -3.13
C ASP A 26 -9.31 -6.97 -4.61
N PHE A 27 -8.14 -6.91 -5.27
CA PHE A 27 -8.03 -6.49 -6.66
C PHE A 27 -8.52 -7.55 -7.66
N LEU A 28 -8.66 -8.80 -7.23
CA LEU A 28 -9.25 -9.86 -8.06
C LEU A 28 -10.77 -9.75 -8.08
N ARG A 29 -11.38 -9.21 -7.02
CA ARG A 29 -12.83 -9.01 -6.91
C ARG A 29 -13.30 -7.63 -7.34
N VAL A 30 -12.50 -6.60 -7.07
CA VAL A 30 -12.86 -5.20 -7.29
C VAL A 30 -11.91 -4.56 -8.28
N ARG A 31 -12.45 -4.06 -9.39
CA ARG A 31 -11.66 -3.38 -10.42
C ARG A 31 -11.47 -1.91 -10.07
N VAL A 32 -10.41 -1.63 -9.31
CA VAL A 32 -9.99 -0.26 -8.95
C VAL A 32 -8.57 0.03 -9.45
N PRO A 33 -8.28 1.26 -9.87
CA PRO A 33 -6.92 1.68 -10.14
C PRO A 33 -6.07 1.53 -8.87
N HIS A 34 -4.90 0.93 -9.01
CA HIS A 34 -3.94 0.75 -7.93
C HIS A 34 -2.56 1.20 -8.37
N VAL A 35 -1.76 1.67 -7.41
CA VAL A 35 -0.42 2.19 -7.64
C VAL A 35 0.59 1.47 -6.74
N PRO A 36 1.84 1.30 -7.19
CA PRO A 36 2.92 0.77 -6.36
C PRO A 36 3.06 1.61 -5.07
N PHE A 37 3.10 0.95 -3.92
CA PHE A 37 3.17 1.62 -2.62
C PHE A 37 4.49 1.36 -1.87
N GLY A 38 5.08 0.18 -2.07
CA GLY A 38 6.36 -0.21 -1.48
C GLY A 38 6.58 -1.71 -1.59
N ARG A 39 7.34 -2.32 -0.67
CA ARG A 39 7.54 -3.77 -0.67
C ARG A 39 7.10 -4.42 0.62
N SER A 40 6.67 -5.66 0.54
CA SER A 40 6.44 -6.50 1.72
C SER A 40 7.76 -7.02 2.28
N ALA A 41 7.72 -7.58 3.49
CA ALA A 41 8.86 -8.25 4.11
C ALA A 41 9.42 -9.43 3.27
N THR A 42 8.61 -10.00 2.37
CA THR A 42 9.06 -11.06 1.44
C THR A 42 9.77 -10.50 0.20
N GLY A 43 9.79 -9.18 0.03
CA GLY A 43 10.36 -8.49 -1.13
C GLY A 43 9.41 -8.31 -2.30
N SER A 44 8.15 -8.76 -2.18
CA SER A 44 7.11 -8.57 -3.19
C SER A 44 6.66 -7.10 -3.25
N GLN A 45 6.40 -6.60 -4.46
CA GLN A 45 5.81 -5.28 -4.66
C GLN A 45 4.37 -5.27 -4.12
N VAL A 46 4.06 -4.33 -3.24
CA VAL A 46 2.71 -4.13 -2.72
C VAL A 46 2.05 -2.90 -3.32
N PHE A 47 0.72 -2.87 -3.32
CA PHE A 47 -0.07 -1.86 -4.00
C PHE A 47 -1.12 -1.24 -3.07
N ALA A 48 -1.45 0.02 -3.34
CA ALA A 48 -2.57 0.71 -2.72
C ALA A 48 -3.55 1.17 -3.79
N CYS A 49 -4.84 1.23 -3.46
CA CYS A 49 -5.83 1.88 -4.31
C CYS A 49 -5.40 3.33 -4.58
N ALA A 50 -5.61 3.84 -5.79
CA ALA A 50 -5.33 5.24 -6.12
C ALA A 50 -6.03 6.20 -5.15
N SER A 51 -7.28 5.89 -4.77
CA SER A 51 -8.04 6.67 -3.78
C SER A 51 -7.44 6.63 -2.36
N CYS A 52 -6.76 5.55 -1.98
CA CYS A 52 -6.07 5.43 -0.69
C CYS A 52 -4.69 6.10 -0.73
N ASN A 53 -4.03 6.13 -1.89
CA ASN A 53 -2.78 6.85 -2.08
C ASN A 53 -2.98 8.38 -1.96
N LEU A 54 -4.13 8.89 -2.42
CA LEU A 54 -4.55 10.27 -2.19
C LEU A 54 -4.68 10.62 -0.70
N SER A 55 -4.92 9.64 0.19
CA SER A 55 -4.92 9.86 1.65
C SER A 55 -3.51 9.88 2.26
N HIS A 56 -2.51 9.34 1.56
CA HIS A 56 -1.13 9.27 2.06
C HIS A 56 -0.29 10.51 1.68
N VAL A 57 -0.71 11.27 0.66
CA VAL A 57 -0.09 12.58 0.34
C VAL A 57 -0.37 13.64 1.41
N ASP A 58 -1.28 13.40 2.35
CA ASP A 58 -1.48 14.22 3.56
C ASP A 58 -0.63 13.76 4.76
N TRP A 59 0.11 12.64 4.67
CA TRP A 59 0.96 12.15 5.77
C TRP A 59 2.47 12.36 5.54
N ALA A 60 2.82 13.18 4.54
CA ALA A 60 4.15 13.77 4.40
C ALA A 60 4.25 15.15 5.09
N GLY A 61 3.43 15.38 6.13
CA GLY A 61 3.48 16.58 6.96
C GLY A 61 3.22 16.20 8.42
N GLY A 62 4.29 15.97 9.18
CA GLY A 62 4.19 15.96 10.63
C GLY A 62 3.67 17.29 11.18
N GLU A 63 2.90 17.18 12.26
CA GLU A 63 2.56 18.25 13.22
C GLU A 63 1.68 19.42 12.71
N ARG A 64 0.47 19.53 13.27
CA ARG A 64 0.10 20.61 14.21
C ARG A 64 -1.34 20.47 14.71
N ARG A 65 -1.44 20.28 16.02
CA ARG A 65 -2.40 20.86 16.99
C ARG A 65 -3.79 21.25 16.49
#